data_AF-A0A3A4PUI2-F1
#
_entry.id   AF-A0A3A4PUI2-F1
#
_cell.length_a   1.000
_cell.length_b   1.000
_cell.length_c   1.000
_cell.angle_alpha   90.00
_cell.angle_beta   90.00
_cell.angle_gamma   90.00
#
_symmetry.space_group_name_H-M   'P 1'
#
loop_
_entity.id
_entity.type
_entity.pdbx_description
1 polymer ?
#
loop_
_entity_poly.entity_id
_entity_poly.type
_entity_poly.pdbx_seq_one_letter_code
_entity_poly.pdbx_strand_id
1 'polypeptide(L)'
;MSVRHARVPATMTLVAAPRLTIVKRRAAAALGCLTFASAAVAQTLQFQVADGAWHEKENWSTQRVPDLEDDVIIPVGATCRIWDVAECRSFDVRNSGVLRVEAGASLTIHADSLLIIGTLQLAGAPGAPATLIIAEDLTISGKATGIEMSYGRITRPPDRDPILSFVRAPGPGPTPPRIYGDGEIRVRLDNHAWVWATDAQRPLVLAGKPKSGSGEWQARDGGMLLVKCDVTGEADWRIHQGDASRIWVRRALSNLTGRIELLTGTMLIDQQFCTSGPLLAGAGVLRFRSREISSVGQPCPPGE
;
A
#
# COMPACT_ATOMS: atom_id res chain seq x y z
N MET A 1 10.04 57.11 28.78
CA MET A 1 10.42 56.75 27.40
C MET A 1 9.17 56.21 26.71
N SER A 2 8.65 56.98 25.76
CA SER A 2 7.35 56.78 25.11
C SER A 2 7.60 56.32 23.67
N VAL A 3 7.07 55.16 23.28
CA VAL A 3 7.06 54.73 21.87
C VAL A 3 5.64 54.35 21.47
N ARG A 4 5.22 55.02 20.38
CA ARG A 4 3.88 55.17 19.85
C ARG A 4 3.42 53.92 19.12
N HIS A 5 2.14 53.57 19.28
CA HIS A 5 1.42 52.63 18.44
C HIS A 5 1.18 53.25 17.05
N ALA A 6 1.67 52.59 15.99
CA ALA A 6 1.34 52.93 14.61
C ALA A 6 0.06 52.19 14.19
N ARG A 7 -0.98 52.95 13.83
CA ARG A 7 -2.20 52.44 13.20
C ARG A 7 -1.91 52.13 11.73
N VAL A 8 -2.21 50.90 11.31
CA VAL A 8 -2.24 50.51 9.89
C VAL A 8 -3.62 50.87 9.31
N PRO A 9 -3.70 51.55 8.15
CA PRO A 9 -4.96 51.91 7.52
C PRO A 9 -5.63 50.71 6.85
N ALA A 10 -6.97 50.66 6.97
CA ALA A 10 -7.82 49.69 6.30
C ALA A 10 -7.88 49.97 4.79
N THR A 11 -7.42 49.03 3.98
CA THR A 11 -7.59 49.06 2.52
C THR A 11 -8.94 48.44 2.18
N MET A 12 -9.86 49.29 1.74
CA MET A 12 -11.21 48.97 1.30
C MET A 12 -11.17 48.60 -0.19
N THR A 13 -11.30 47.31 -0.52
CA THR A 13 -11.31 46.84 -1.92
C THR A 13 -12.73 46.93 -2.47
N LEU A 14 -12.88 47.74 -3.52
CA LEU A 14 -14.12 48.00 -4.25
C LEU A 14 -14.62 46.72 -4.97
N VAL A 15 -15.85 46.30 -4.68
CA VAL A 15 -16.55 45.22 -5.37
C VAL A 15 -17.02 45.72 -6.74
N ALA A 16 -16.47 45.17 -7.82
CA ALA A 16 -16.95 45.43 -9.17
C ALA A 16 -18.27 44.69 -9.43
N ALA A 17 -19.29 45.41 -9.90
CA ALA A 17 -20.60 44.88 -10.24
C ALA A 17 -20.54 43.95 -11.48
N PRO A 18 -21.37 42.88 -11.53
CA PRO A 18 -21.43 42.00 -12.68
C PRO A 18 -22.12 42.67 -13.88
N ARG A 19 -21.46 42.66 -15.04
CA ARG A 19 -22.06 43.03 -16.33
C ARG A 19 -23.08 41.97 -16.74
N LEU A 20 -24.34 42.39 -16.84
CA LEU A 20 -25.45 41.57 -17.33
C LEU A 20 -25.37 41.45 -18.86
N THR A 21 -24.80 40.36 -19.37
CA THR A 21 -24.76 40.08 -20.81
C THR A 21 -26.04 39.37 -21.21
N ILE A 22 -26.90 40.05 -21.98
CA ILE A 22 -28.11 39.48 -22.57
C ILE A 22 -27.72 38.48 -23.66
N VAL A 23 -27.76 37.19 -23.31
CA VAL A 23 -27.53 36.08 -24.26
C VAL A 23 -28.85 35.76 -24.96
N LYS A 24 -28.89 35.98 -26.29
CA LYS A 24 -30.00 35.56 -27.16
C LYS A 24 -30.12 34.03 -27.14
N ARG A 25 -31.19 33.51 -26.52
CA ARG A 25 -31.53 32.08 -26.55
C ARG A 25 -32.04 31.71 -27.94
N ARG A 26 -31.24 30.96 -28.70
CA ARG A 26 -31.72 30.19 -29.85
C ARG A 26 -32.26 28.87 -29.32
N ALA A 27 -33.56 28.65 -29.48
CA ALA A 27 -34.20 27.36 -29.25
C ALA A 27 -33.73 26.39 -30.33
N ALA A 28 -32.75 25.54 -29.99
CA ALA A 28 -32.38 24.38 -30.79
C ALA A 28 -33.28 23.22 -30.34
N ALA A 29 -34.01 22.64 -31.29
CA ALA A 29 -34.79 21.43 -31.08
C ALA A 29 -33.85 20.29 -30.67
N ALA A 30 -33.94 19.87 -29.41
CA ALA A 30 -33.24 18.71 -28.89
C ALA A 30 -33.89 17.45 -29.46
N LEU A 31 -33.37 16.97 -30.58
CA LEU A 31 -33.65 15.62 -31.06
C LEU A 31 -32.97 14.66 -30.08
N GLY A 32 -33.78 14.09 -29.17
CA GLY A 32 -33.33 13.20 -28.11
C GLY A 32 -32.71 11.94 -28.68
N CYS A 33 -31.38 11.93 -28.78
CA CYS A 33 -30.62 10.71 -28.98
C CYS A 33 -30.67 9.94 -27.65
N LEU A 34 -31.61 8.99 -27.55
CA LEU A 34 -31.62 7.98 -26.49
C LEU A 34 -30.39 7.09 -26.69
N THR A 35 -29.25 7.53 -26.16
CA THR A 35 -28.08 6.68 -26.02
C THR A 35 -28.40 5.69 -24.92
N PHE A 36 -28.82 4.49 -25.31
CA PHE A 36 -28.84 3.35 -24.40
C PHE A 36 -27.38 3.09 -24.00
N ALA A 37 -26.99 3.57 -22.82
CA ALA A 37 -25.76 3.12 -22.19
C ALA A 37 -25.98 1.64 -21.87
N SER A 38 -25.49 0.76 -22.73
CA SER A 38 -25.37 -0.65 -22.38
C SER A 38 -24.50 -0.71 -21.14
N ALA A 39 -25.08 -1.12 -20.01
CA ALA A 39 -24.27 -1.51 -18.86
C ALA A 39 -23.30 -2.58 -19.36
N ALA A 40 -22.01 -2.31 -19.25
CA ALA A 40 -21.04 -3.36 -19.47
C ALA A 40 -21.33 -4.45 -18.42
N VAL A 41 -21.24 -5.70 -18.86
CA VAL A 41 -21.49 -6.85 -18.00
C VAL A 41 -20.10 -7.31 -17.61
N ALA A 42 -19.81 -7.35 -16.30
CA ALA A 42 -18.58 -7.92 -15.78
C ALA A 42 -18.26 -9.25 -16.47
N GLN A 43 -17.08 -9.36 -17.10
CA GLN A 43 -16.62 -10.61 -17.71
C GLN A 43 -15.33 -11.07 -17.05
N THR A 44 -15.06 -12.36 -17.19
CA THR A 44 -13.77 -12.93 -16.84
C THR A 44 -12.87 -12.94 -18.07
N LEU A 45 -11.75 -12.24 -18.01
CA LEU A 45 -10.75 -12.15 -19.06
C LEU A 45 -9.52 -12.96 -18.66
N GLN A 46 -9.22 -13.98 -19.45
CA GLN A 46 -8.01 -14.77 -19.24
C GLN A 46 -6.90 -14.29 -20.18
N PHE A 47 -5.72 -14.06 -19.62
CA PHE A 47 -4.51 -13.79 -20.39
C PHE A 47 -4.07 -15.06 -21.15
N GLN A 48 -3.72 -14.96 -22.43
CA GLN A 48 -3.56 -16.13 -23.31
C GLN A 48 -2.15 -16.34 -23.86
N VAL A 49 -1.24 -15.38 -23.67
CA VAL A 49 0.16 -15.50 -24.11
C VAL A 49 1.06 -15.81 -22.92
N ALA A 50 2.23 -16.40 -23.20
CA ALA A 50 3.21 -16.74 -22.17
C ALA A 50 3.83 -15.48 -21.54
N ASP A 51 4.08 -14.46 -22.35
CA ASP A 51 4.61 -13.18 -21.90
C ASP A 51 4.08 -12.08 -22.83
N GLY A 52 3.50 -11.02 -22.27
CA GLY A 52 2.92 -9.95 -23.08
C GLY A 52 2.31 -8.80 -22.30
N ALA A 53 1.69 -7.92 -23.06
CA ALA A 53 1.08 -6.67 -22.62
C ALA A 53 -0.32 -6.82 -22.05
N TRP A 54 -0.62 -6.11 -20.96
CA TRP A 54 -2.00 -5.88 -20.52
C TRP A 54 -2.81 -5.11 -21.57
N HIS A 55 -2.22 -4.11 -22.22
CA HIS A 55 -2.93 -3.20 -23.12
C HIS A 55 -3.09 -3.71 -24.56
N GLU A 56 -2.59 -4.91 -24.88
CA GLU A 56 -2.80 -5.55 -26.18
C GLU A 56 -4.02 -6.46 -26.09
N LYS A 57 -5.10 -6.08 -26.77
CA LYS A 57 -6.37 -6.83 -26.75
C LYS A 57 -6.20 -8.28 -27.23
N GLU A 58 -5.25 -8.52 -28.14
CA GLU A 58 -4.95 -9.84 -28.71
C GLU A 58 -4.46 -10.84 -27.65
N ASN A 59 -3.92 -10.36 -26.54
CA ASN A 59 -3.44 -11.19 -25.42
C ASN A 59 -4.58 -11.70 -24.52
N TRP A 60 -5.83 -11.28 -24.75
CA TRP A 60 -6.98 -11.58 -23.91
C TRP A 60 -8.01 -12.47 -24.61
N SER A 61 -8.66 -13.34 -23.84
CA SER A 61 -9.63 -14.33 -24.34
C SER A 61 -10.84 -13.73 -25.07
N THR A 62 -11.21 -12.50 -24.76
CA THR A 62 -12.35 -11.79 -25.37
C THR A 62 -11.92 -10.81 -26.45
N GLN A 63 -10.61 -10.73 -26.76
CA GLN A 63 -10.04 -9.77 -27.72
C GLN A 63 -10.36 -8.31 -27.35
N ARG A 64 -10.42 -8.00 -26.05
CA ARG A 64 -10.50 -6.64 -25.50
C ARG A 64 -9.58 -6.50 -24.28
N VAL A 65 -9.18 -5.28 -23.98
CA VAL A 65 -8.41 -4.94 -22.78
C VAL A 65 -9.35 -4.95 -21.56
N PRO A 66 -8.94 -5.51 -20.40
CA PRO A 66 -9.74 -5.44 -19.19
C PRO A 66 -9.99 -4.01 -18.73
N ASP A 67 -11.18 -3.77 -18.20
CA ASP A 67 -11.60 -2.54 -17.55
C ASP A 67 -12.07 -2.79 -16.10
N LEU A 68 -12.54 -1.73 -15.44
CA LEU A 68 -12.94 -1.73 -14.02
C LEU A 68 -14.03 -2.75 -13.65
N GLU A 69 -14.77 -3.31 -14.62
CA GLU A 69 -15.83 -4.28 -14.36
C GLU A 69 -15.36 -5.73 -14.48
N ASP A 70 -14.14 -5.95 -14.98
CA ASP A 70 -13.66 -7.27 -15.33
C ASP A 70 -12.89 -7.99 -14.21
N ASP A 71 -13.03 -9.31 -14.20
CA ASP A 71 -12.15 -10.20 -13.45
C ASP A 71 -11.03 -10.71 -14.35
N VAL A 72 -9.79 -10.49 -13.95
CA VAL A 72 -8.62 -10.87 -14.73
C VAL A 72 -8.00 -12.16 -14.22
N ILE A 73 -7.71 -13.11 -15.10
CA ILE A 73 -6.98 -14.34 -14.75
C ILE A 73 -5.63 -14.33 -15.45
N ILE A 74 -4.56 -14.36 -14.65
CA ILE A 74 -3.20 -14.60 -15.14
C ILE A 74 -2.88 -16.08 -14.91
N PRO A 75 -2.79 -16.91 -15.99
CA PRO A 75 -2.64 -18.34 -15.85
C PRO A 75 -1.23 -18.73 -15.39
N VAL A 76 -1.08 -20.02 -15.10
CA VAL A 76 0.18 -20.61 -14.63
C VAL A 76 1.31 -20.34 -15.63
N GLY A 77 2.41 -19.78 -15.14
CA GLY A 77 3.62 -19.53 -15.93
C GLY A 77 3.53 -18.36 -16.91
N ALA A 78 2.38 -17.67 -16.99
CA ALA A 78 2.25 -16.48 -17.83
C ALA A 78 2.76 -15.23 -17.11
N THR A 79 3.33 -14.29 -17.87
CA THR A 79 3.72 -12.96 -17.41
C THR A 79 2.90 -11.90 -18.14
N CYS A 80 2.10 -11.14 -17.40
CA CYS A 80 1.36 -10.00 -17.92
C CYS A 80 1.99 -8.71 -17.41
N ARG A 81 2.34 -7.79 -18.31
CA ARG A 81 3.00 -6.51 -17.99
C ARG A 81 2.07 -5.33 -18.21
N ILE A 82 2.06 -4.41 -17.23
CA ILE A 82 1.33 -3.15 -17.27
C ILE A 82 2.36 -2.02 -17.36
N TRP A 83 2.37 -1.28 -18.48
CA TRP A 83 3.27 -0.13 -18.69
C TRP A 83 2.57 1.23 -18.58
N ASP A 84 1.25 1.26 -18.44
CA ASP A 84 0.46 2.49 -18.27
C ASP A 84 -0.63 2.27 -17.19
N VAL A 85 -1.63 3.13 -17.13
CA VAL A 85 -2.78 2.99 -16.24
C VAL A 85 -3.63 1.79 -16.64
N ALA A 86 -3.77 0.82 -15.74
CA ALA A 86 -4.69 -0.30 -15.84
C ALA A 86 -5.66 -0.30 -14.66
N GLU A 87 -6.87 -0.79 -14.89
CA GLU A 87 -7.90 -0.97 -13.87
C GLU A 87 -8.56 -2.33 -14.09
N CYS A 88 -8.94 -2.99 -13.00
CA CYS A 88 -9.83 -4.14 -13.07
C CYS A 88 -10.69 -4.24 -11.81
N ARG A 89 -11.78 -5.00 -11.90
CA ARG A 89 -12.56 -5.33 -10.71
C ARG A 89 -11.70 -6.17 -9.78
N SER A 90 -11.28 -7.34 -10.26
CA SER A 90 -10.48 -8.30 -9.50
C SER A 90 -9.40 -8.95 -10.37
N PHE A 91 -8.45 -9.65 -9.74
CA PHE A 91 -7.58 -10.56 -10.47
C PHE A 91 -7.23 -11.84 -9.68
N ASP A 92 -6.98 -12.92 -10.41
CA ASP A 92 -6.44 -14.19 -9.94
C ASP A 92 -5.09 -14.42 -10.63
N VAL A 93 -3.99 -14.31 -9.86
CA VAL A 93 -2.66 -14.73 -10.35
C VAL A 93 -2.42 -16.15 -9.88
N ARG A 94 -2.45 -17.08 -10.83
CA ARG A 94 -2.29 -18.51 -10.54
C ARG A 94 -0.84 -18.88 -10.28
N ASN A 95 -0.60 -20.10 -9.79
CA ASN A 95 0.73 -20.59 -9.43
C ASN A 95 1.77 -20.28 -10.52
N SER A 96 2.91 -19.71 -10.13
CA SER A 96 3.98 -19.23 -11.02
C SER A 96 3.59 -18.24 -12.14
N GLY A 97 2.34 -17.76 -12.16
CA GLY A 97 1.96 -16.60 -12.96
C GLY A 97 2.51 -15.31 -12.35
N VAL A 98 2.70 -14.29 -13.19
CA VAL A 98 3.22 -12.98 -12.78
C VAL A 98 2.35 -11.88 -13.37
N LEU A 99 1.76 -11.06 -12.51
CA LEU A 99 1.20 -9.76 -12.90
C LEU A 99 2.21 -8.68 -12.52
N ARG A 100 2.77 -7.97 -13.49
CA ARG A 100 3.85 -7.02 -13.27
C ARG A 100 3.43 -5.61 -13.65
N VAL A 101 3.45 -4.70 -12.67
CA VAL A 101 3.29 -3.26 -12.86
C VAL A 101 4.67 -2.66 -13.03
N GLU A 102 4.94 -2.04 -14.18
CA GLU A 102 6.25 -1.48 -14.52
C GLU A 102 6.42 -0.05 -13.96
N ALA A 103 7.64 0.47 -14.07
CA ALA A 103 7.99 1.79 -13.55
C ALA A 103 7.13 2.90 -14.17
N GLY A 104 6.51 3.70 -13.30
CA GLY A 104 5.61 4.79 -13.69
C GLY A 104 4.18 4.35 -14.00
N ALA A 105 3.91 3.05 -14.12
CA ALA A 105 2.58 2.51 -14.37
C ALA A 105 1.76 2.40 -13.07
N SER A 106 0.45 2.20 -13.22
CA SER A 106 -0.44 1.98 -12.09
C SER A 106 -1.52 0.95 -12.36
N LEU A 107 -1.87 0.18 -11.32
CA LEU A 107 -2.99 -0.75 -11.32
C LEU A 107 -3.99 -0.35 -10.22
N THR A 108 -5.23 -0.04 -10.59
CA THR A 108 -6.34 0.20 -9.66
C THR A 108 -7.20 -1.05 -9.52
N ILE A 109 -7.48 -1.46 -8.28
CA ILE A 109 -8.29 -2.64 -7.96
C ILE A 109 -9.54 -2.26 -7.18
N HIS A 110 -10.68 -2.80 -7.59
CA HIS A 110 -12.01 -2.55 -7.03
C HIS A 110 -12.64 -3.77 -6.34
N ALA A 111 -11.86 -4.78 -5.99
CA ALA A 111 -12.36 -6.01 -5.37
C ALA A 111 -12.33 -5.95 -3.85
N ASP A 112 -13.31 -6.61 -3.24
CA ASP A 112 -13.34 -6.90 -1.80
C ASP A 112 -12.31 -7.96 -1.39
N SER A 113 -11.96 -8.86 -2.32
CA SER A 113 -11.01 -9.95 -2.05
C SER A 113 -10.23 -10.36 -3.29
N LEU A 114 -8.99 -10.78 -3.06
CA LEU A 114 -8.11 -11.38 -4.08
C LEU A 114 -7.48 -12.66 -3.56
N LEU A 115 -7.24 -13.58 -4.48
CA LEU A 115 -6.44 -14.77 -4.27
C LEU A 115 -5.15 -14.65 -5.10
N ILE A 116 -4.01 -14.57 -4.40
CA ILE A 116 -2.70 -14.49 -5.05
C ILE A 116 -1.93 -15.79 -4.75
N ILE A 117 -1.84 -16.66 -5.75
CA ILE A 117 -1.04 -17.90 -5.69
C ILE A 117 0.28 -17.75 -6.48
N GLY A 118 0.30 -16.89 -7.49
CA GLY A 118 1.50 -16.42 -8.18
C GLY A 118 2.02 -15.12 -7.58
N THR A 119 2.66 -14.27 -8.38
CA THR A 119 3.29 -13.04 -7.90
C THR A 119 2.63 -11.80 -8.50
N LEU A 120 2.28 -10.83 -7.65
CA LEU A 120 2.09 -9.44 -8.07
C LEU A 120 3.42 -8.71 -7.89
N GLN A 121 4.01 -8.20 -8.97
CA GLN A 121 5.29 -7.50 -8.94
C GLN A 121 5.07 -6.00 -9.21
N LEU A 122 5.52 -5.15 -8.29
CA LEU A 122 5.62 -3.71 -8.45
C LEU A 122 7.07 -3.36 -8.80
N ALA A 123 7.38 -3.36 -10.10
CA ALA A 123 8.72 -3.16 -10.66
C ALA A 123 8.97 -1.68 -11.01
N GLY A 124 9.00 -0.84 -9.98
CA GLY A 124 9.27 0.59 -10.09
C GLY A 124 10.75 0.95 -10.34
N ALA A 125 11.00 2.25 -10.47
CA ALA A 125 12.33 2.84 -10.58
C ALA A 125 12.45 4.13 -9.74
N PRO A 126 13.66 4.65 -9.47
CA PRO A 126 13.84 5.94 -8.81
C PRO A 126 13.03 7.05 -9.50
N GLY A 127 12.14 7.71 -8.74
CA GLY A 127 11.28 8.78 -9.26
C GLY A 127 10.07 8.31 -10.08
N ALA A 128 9.97 7.02 -10.42
CA ALA A 128 8.89 6.43 -11.20
C ALA A 128 8.40 5.13 -10.52
N PRO A 129 7.67 5.25 -9.39
CA PRO A 129 7.19 4.07 -8.67
C PRO A 129 6.15 3.29 -9.49
N ALA A 130 6.20 1.96 -9.42
CA ALA A 130 5.09 1.11 -9.86
C ALA A 130 4.00 1.14 -8.78
N THR A 131 2.79 1.58 -9.13
CA THR A 131 1.77 1.91 -8.14
C THR A 131 0.61 0.93 -8.15
N LEU A 132 0.30 0.34 -6.99
CA LEU A 132 -0.94 -0.37 -6.73
C LEU A 132 -1.91 0.56 -5.97
N ILE A 133 -3.09 0.79 -6.52
CA ILE A 133 -4.14 1.64 -5.94
C ILE A 133 -5.26 0.73 -5.45
N ILE A 134 -5.50 0.77 -4.14
CA ILE A 134 -6.57 0.03 -3.48
C ILE A 134 -7.80 0.94 -3.47
N ALA A 135 -8.80 0.68 -4.32
CA ALA A 135 -9.96 1.58 -4.45
C ALA A 135 -11.02 1.35 -3.38
N GLU A 136 -11.12 0.13 -2.88
CA GLU A 136 -12.11 -0.36 -1.91
C GLU A 136 -11.42 -1.22 -0.84
N ASP A 137 -12.13 -1.58 0.23
CA ASP A 137 -11.56 -2.47 1.24
C ASP A 137 -11.17 -3.79 0.57
N LEU A 138 -9.92 -4.21 0.70
CA LEU A 138 -9.38 -5.34 -0.04
C LEU A 138 -8.76 -6.35 0.91
N THR A 139 -9.22 -7.59 0.84
CA THR A 139 -8.60 -8.74 1.50
C THR A 139 -7.75 -9.54 0.52
N ILE A 140 -6.43 -9.59 0.75
CA ILE A 140 -5.52 -10.46 0.01
C ILE A 140 -5.27 -11.73 0.81
N SER A 141 -5.60 -12.87 0.18
CA SER A 141 -5.26 -14.20 0.65
C SER A 141 -4.35 -14.90 -0.37
N GLY A 142 -3.65 -15.96 0.04
CA GLY A 142 -2.71 -16.61 -0.86
C GLY A 142 -1.82 -17.66 -0.22
N LYS A 143 -0.84 -18.11 -0.99
CA LYS A 143 0.24 -18.99 -0.54
C LYS A 143 1.56 -18.21 -0.48
N ALA A 144 2.70 -18.89 -0.45
CA ALA A 144 4.05 -18.35 -0.16
C ALA A 144 4.51 -17.12 -0.97
N THR A 145 3.81 -16.79 -2.04
CA THR A 145 4.02 -15.63 -2.89
C THR A 145 3.18 -14.45 -2.38
N GLY A 146 3.14 -13.33 -3.10
CA GLY A 146 2.39 -12.16 -2.68
C GLY A 146 2.77 -10.96 -3.51
N ILE A 147 3.08 -9.85 -2.84
CA ILE A 147 3.50 -8.61 -3.48
C ILE A 147 5.01 -8.48 -3.35
N GLU A 148 5.70 -8.52 -4.49
CA GLU A 148 7.11 -8.19 -4.62
C GLU A 148 7.24 -6.72 -5.02
N MET A 149 8.07 -5.95 -4.31
CA MET A 149 8.23 -4.52 -4.54
C MET A 149 9.69 -4.16 -4.82
N SER A 150 9.91 -3.37 -5.87
CA SER A 150 11.15 -2.65 -6.13
C SER A 150 10.75 -1.22 -6.48
N TYR A 151 11.04 -0.23 -5.63
CA TYR A 151 10.44 1.10 -5.71
C TYR A 151 8.90 1.09 -5.86
N GLY A 152 8.23 0.08 -5.29
CA GLY A 152 6.79 -0.07 -5.39
C GLY A 152 6.06 0.95 -4.51
N ARG A 153 4.80 1.27 -4.85
CA ARG A 153 3.92 2.08 -3.99
C ARG A 153 2.55 1.42 -3.88
N ILE A 154 2.11 1.17 -2.65
CA ILE A 154 0.72 0.76 -2.36
C ILE A 154 0.00 1.97 -1.75
N THR A 155 -1.05 2.45 -2.41
CA THR A 155 -1.76 3.67 -2.01
C THR A 155 -3.28 3.54 -2.13
N ARG A 156 -3.98 4.58 -1.71
CA ARG A 156 -5.43 4.75 -1.82
C ARG A 156 -5.77 5.90 -2.78
N PRO A 157 -7.00 5.94 -3.33
CA PRO A 157 -7.59 7.14 -3.89
C PRO A 157 -7.63 8.29 -2.87
N PRO A 158 -7.57 9.56 -3.31
CA PRO A 158 -7.52 10.71 -2.40
C PRO A 158 -8.79 10.87 -1.54
N ASP A 159 -9.94 10.47 -2.08
CA ASP A 159 -11.29 10.62 -1.54
C ASP A 159 -11.81 9.43 -0.72
N ARG A 160 -11.08 8.32 -0.69
CA ARG A 160 -11.44 7.09 0.04
C ARG A 160 -10.36 6.69 1.03
N ASP A 161 -10.71 5.89 2.05
CA ASP A 161 -9.75 5.38 3.05
C ASP A 161 -9.86 3.87 3.28
N PRO A 162 -9.59 3.06 2.22
CA PRO A 162 -9.78 1.64 2.29
C PRO A 162 -8.78 0.95 3.21
N ILE A 163 -9.17 -0.24 3.69
CA ILE A 163 -8.32 -1.18 4.41
C ILE A 163 -7.76 -2.19 3.41
N LEU A 164 -6.44 -2.33 3.42
CA LEU A 164 -5.79 -3.50 2.85
C LEU A 164 -5.60 -4.53 3.96
N SER A 165 -6.30 -5.65 3.91
CA SER A 165 -6.15 -6.76 4.85
C SER A 165 -5.34 -7.88 4.21
N PHE A 166 -4.25 -8.28 4.86
CA PHE A 166 -3.45 -9.43 4.44
C PHE A 166 -3.73 -10.60 5.37
N VAL A 167 -4.41 -11.63 4.87
CA VAL A 167 -4.86 -12.75 5.70
C VAL A 167 -4.05 -14.01 5.42
N ARG A 168 -3.67 -14.71 6.49
CA ARG A 168 -3.15 -16.08 6.37
C ARG A 168 -4.28 -17.01 5.94
N ALA A 169 -4.02 -17.82 4.91
CA ALA A 169 -4.97 -18.87 4.52
C ALA A 169 -5.19 -19.86 5.69
N PRO A 170 -6.43 -20.26 5.98
CA PRO A 170 -6.71 -21.22 7.06
C PRO A 170 -6.11 -22.59 6.74
N GLY A 171 -5.50 -23.24 7.74
CA GLY A 171 -5.01 -24.63 7.66
C GLY A 171 -3.53 -24.82 8.00
N PRO A 172 -3.10 -26.07 8.32
CA PRO A 172 -1.70 -26.42 8.51
C PRO A 172 -0.95 -26.42 7.17
N GLY A 173 -0.02 -25.48 7.00
CA GLY A 173 0.69 -25.24 5.73
C GLY A 173 -0.22 -24.49 4.74
N PRO A 174 0.12 -23.25 4.36
CA PRO A 174 1.39 -22.85 3.75
C PRO A 174 2.02 -21.62 4.43
N THR A 175 3.21 -21.25 3.97
CA THR A 175 3.77 -19.91 4.17
C THR A 175 2.70 -18.85 3.85
N PRO A 176 2.41 -17.90 4.76
CA PRO A 176 1.40 -16.86 4.50
C PRO A 176 1.83 -15.98 3.33
N PRO A 177 0.88 -15.25 2.71
CA PRO A 177 1.23 -14.28 1.69
C PRO A 177 2.18 -13.22 2.25
N ARG A 178 3.01 -12.64 1.39
CA ARG A 178 4.02 -11.68 1.82
C ARG A 178 4.01 -10.40 1.00
N ILE A 179 4.28 -9.28 1.65
CA ILE A 179 4.74 -8.04 0.99
C ILE A 179 6.24 -7.95 1.24
N TYR A 180 7.07 -7.88 0.21
CA TYR A 180 8.52 -7.85 0.39
C TYR A 180 9.25 -6.99 -0.62
N GLY A 181 10.47 -6.58 -0.28
CA GLY A 181 11.34 -5.75 -1.13
C GLY A 181 11.53 -4.35 -0.57
N ASP A 182 11.39 -3.34 -1.43
CA ASP A 182 11.51 -1.92 -1.10
C ASP A 182 10.40 -1.06 -1.75
N GLY A 183 10.08 0.08 -1.12
CA GLY A 183 9.00 0.94 -1.58
C GLY A 183 8.23 1.62 -0.45
N GLU A 184 6.96 1.95 -0.70
CA GLU A 184 6.12 2.67 0.27
C GLU A 184 4.70 2.08 0.36
N ILE A 185 4.23 1.82 1.58
CA ILE A 185 2.85 1.40 1.87
C ILE A 185 2.13 2.54 2.59
N ARG A 186 1.19 3.19 1.90
CA ARG A 186 0.47 4.39 2.37
C ARG A 186 -0.99 4.14 2.79
N VAL A 187 -1.58 3.04 2.34
CA VAL A 187 -2.96 2.62 2.68
C VAL A 187 -3.06 2.17 4.14
N ARG A 188 -4.26 2.17 4.72
CA ARG A 188 -4.49 1.50 6.01
C ARG A 188 -4.26 0.01 5.81
N LEU A 189 -3.46 -0.63 6.66
CA LEU A 189 -3.07 -2.03 6.50
C LEU A 189 -3.40 -2.80 7.77
N ASP A 190 -4.16 -3.87 7.62
CA ASP A 190 -4.41 -4.85 8.67
C ASP A 190 -3.66 -6.15 8.32
N ASN A 191 -2.46 -6.30 8.87
CA ASN A 191 -1.53 -7.35 8.49
C ASN A 191 -1.65 -8.57 9.41
N HIS A 192 -2.16 -9.68 8.88
CA HIS A 192 -2.11 -11.01 9.50
C HIS A 192 -1.18 -11.97 8.74
N ALA A 193 -0.27 -11.42 7.93
CA ALA A 193 0.66 -12.15 7.09
C ALA A 193 2.09 -11.62 7.28
N TRP A 194 2.94 -11.68 6.25
CA TRP A 194 4.35 -11.27 6.36
C TRP A 194 4.65 -9.98 5.61
N VAL A 195 5.34 -9.04 6.27
CA VAL A 195 5.84 -7.80 5.65
C VAL A 195 7.34 -7.68 5.89
N TRP A 196 8.12 -7.78 4.81
CA TRP A 196 9.57 -7.96 4.86
C TRP A 196 10.33 -6.88 4.09
N ALA A 197 11.15 -6.10 4.77
CA ALA A 197 12.17 -5.31 4.10
C ALA A 197 13.38 -6.18 3.78
N THR A 198 13.78 -6.23 2.50
CA THR A 198 14.87 -7.11 2.03
C THR A 198 15.99 -6.37 1.30
N ASP A 199 15.86 -5.06 1.03
CA ASP A 199 16.88 -4.26 0.36
C ASP A 199 17.66 -3.40 1.37
N ALA A 200 19.00 -3.54 1.36
CA ALA A 200 19.87 -2.87 2.33
C ALA A 200 20.11 -1.38 2.05
N GLN A 201 19.89 -0.94 0.81
CA GLN A 201 20.09 0.44 0.39
C GLN A 201 18.77 1.22 0.37
N ARG A 202 17.65 0.52 0.23
CA ARG A 202 16.33 1.11 0.06
C ARG A 202 15.33 0.58 1.07
N PRO A 203 14.68 1.46 1.85
CA PRO A 203 13.71 0.99 2.81
C PRO A 203 12.42 0.51 2.16
N LEU A 204 11.80 -0.47 2.81
CA LEU A 204 10.35 -0.59 2.79
C LEU A 204 9.78 0.39 3.83
N VAL A 205 8.99 1.36 3.38
CA VAL A 205 8.46 2.44 4.22
C VAL A 205 6.99 2.20 4.53
N LEU A 206 6.65 2.13 5.82
CA LEU A 206 5.27 2.18 6.29
C LEU A 206 4.90 3.64 6.58
N ALA A 207 4.00 4.23 5.79
CA ALA A 207 3.66 5.65 5.88
C ALA A 207 2.15 5.89 5.71
N GLY A 208 1.75 7.17 5.78
CA GLY A 208 0.38 7.60 5.53
C GLY A 208 -0.57 7.20 6.66
N LYS A 209 -1.40 6.19 6.43
CA LYS A 209 -2.45 5.74 7.34
C LYS A 209 -1.93 4.79 8.43
N PRO A 210 -2.68 4.55 9.52
CA PRO A 210 -2.30 3.58 10.54
C PRO A 210 -2.13 2.15 9.99
N LYS A 211 -1.37 1.33 10.72
CA LYS A 211 -1.15 -0.09 10.44
C LYS A 211 -1.55 -0.91 11.67
N SER A 212 -2.08 -2.10 11.48
CA SER A 212 -2.50 -3.01 12.55
C SER A 212 -2.24 -4.48 12.17
N GLY A 213 -2.68 -5.38 13.04
CA GLY A 213 -2.82 -6.81 12.75
C GLY A 213 -1.97 -7.69 13.66
N SER A 214 -1.94 -8.98 13.35
CA SER A 214 -1.29 -10.05 14.13
C SER A 214 -0.22 -10.81 13.34
N GLY A 215 0.24 -10.22 12.22
CA GLY A 215 1.22 -10.81 11.32
C GLY A 215 2.65 -10.68 11.81
N GLU A 216 3.57 -10.54 10.86
CA GLU A 216 5.00 -10.35 11.12
C GLU A 216 5.52 -9.13 10.36
N TRP A 217 6.25 -8.26 11.06
CA TRP A 217 7.02 -7.16 10.50
C TRP A 217 8.51 -7.48 10.63
N GLN A 218 9.21 -7.59 9.51
CA GLN A 218 10.60 -8.06 9.50
C GLN A 218 11.53 -7.17 8.68
N ALA A 219 12.76 -7.02 9.15
CA ALA A 219 13.91 -6.64 8.35
C ALA A 219 14.87 -7.84 8.25
N ARG A 220 15.24 -8.23 7.02
CA ARG A 220 16.07 -9.41 6.76
C ARG A 220 17.03 -9.16 5.61
N ASP A 221 18.10 -9.96 5.54
CA ASP A 221 19.08 -9.94 4.45
C ASP A 221 19.72 -8.55 4.23
N GLY A 222 19.90 -7.79 5.31
CA GLY A 222 20.41 -6.43 5.30
C GLY A 222 19.33 -5.36 5.11
N GLY A 223 18.07 -5.76 4.91
CA GLY A 223 16.95 -4.89 4.61
C GLY A 223 16.65 -3.81 5.66
N MET A 224 16.02 -2.72 5.22
CA MET A 224 15.59 -1.63 6.11
C MET A 224 14.06 -1.46 6.13
N LEU A 225 13.42 -1.68 7.27
CA LEU A 225 12.01 -1.34 7.49
C LEU A 225 11.92 0.01 8.19
N LEU A 226 11.26 0.99 7.57
CA LEU A 226 11.12 2.35 8.10
C LEU A 226 9.65 2.67 8.42
N VAL A 227 9.34 2.86 9.70
CA VAL A 227 7.98 3.10 10.20
C VAL A 227 7.77 4.58 10.46
N LYS A 228 6.89 5.22 9.68
CA LYS A 228 6.55 6.66 9.73
C LYS A 228 5.06 6.90 9.98
N CYS A 229 4.33 5.90 10.45
CA CYS A 229 2.91 5.96 10.78
C CYS A 229 2.68 5.24 12.11
N ASP A 230 1.47 5.39 12.64
CA ASP A 230 1.07 4.71 13.87
C ASP A 230 0.87 3.22 13.57
N VAL A 231 1.42 2.33 14.40
CA VAL A 231 1.21 0.87 14.31
C VAL A 231 0.72 0.33 15.64
N THR A 232 -0.30 -0.51 15.59
CA THR A 232 -0.94 -1.18 16.73
C THR A 232 -1.05 -2.69 16.49
N GLY A 233 -1.51 -3.43 17.49
CA GLY A 233 -1.89 -4.84 17.35
C GLY A 233 -0.88 -5.83 17.91
N GLU A 234 -0.98 -7.07 17.48
CA GLU A 234 -0.30 -8.22 18.08
C GLU A 234 0.85 -8.76 17.22
N ALA A 235 1.18 -8.05 16.15
CA ALA A 235 2.16 -8.52 15.18
C ALA A 235 3.57 -8.67 15.78
N ASP A 236 4.24 -9.75 15.43
CA ASP A 236 5.63 -10.02 15.80
C ASP A 236 6.58 -9.08 15.02
N TRP A 237 7.59 -8.54 15.71
CA TRP A 237 8.62 -7.68 15.14
C TRP A 237 9.97 -8.41 15.16
N ARG A 238 10.57 -8.62 13.98
CA ARG A 238 11.72 -9.54 13.86
C ARG A 238 12.89 -8.96 13.09
N ILE A 239 14.09 -9.23 13.58
CA ILE A 239 15.34 -9.08 12.84
C ILE A 239 16.11 -10.40 12.97
N HIS A 240 16.03 -11.26 11.95
CA HIS A 240 16.51 -12.65 12.03
C HIS A 240 17.81 -12.89 11.26
N GLN A 241 18.06 -12.17 10.17
CA GLN A 241 19.16 -12.49 9.25
C GLN A 241 19.80 -11.21 8.72
N GLY A 242 21.14 -11.17 8.74
CA GLY A 242 21.97 -10.07 8.25
C GLY A 242 22.27 -9.01 9.32
N ASP A 243 23.55 -8.85 9.66
CA ASP A 243 24.02 -7.88 10.67
C ASP A 243 23.70 -6.42 10.30
N ALA A 244 23.43 -6.15 9.02
CA ALA A 244 23.06 -4.83 8.52
C ALA A 244 21.55 -4.55 8.57
N SER A 245 20.71 -5.53 8.90
CA SER A 245 19.25 -5.38 8.90
C SER A 245 18.79 -4.37 9.95
N ARG A 246 17.85 -3.50 9.56
CA ARG A 246 17.41 -2.37 10.39
C ARG A 246 15.90 -2.22 10.41
N ILE A 247 15.35 -2.05 11.61
CA ILE A 247 14.00 -1.52 11.79
C ILE A 247 14.15 -0.13 12.41
N TRP A 248 13.59 0.89 11.77
CA TRP A 248 13.63 2.25 12.27
C TRP A 248 12.22 2.80 12.46
N VAL A 249 11.87 3.06 13.72
CA VAL A 249 10.58 3.59 14.15
C VAL A 249 10.71 5.09 14.38
N ARG A 250 10.05 5.89 13.54
CA ARG A 250 10.06 7.36 13.58
C ARG A 250 8.73 7.98 13.99
N ARG A 251 7.71 7.16 14.20
CA ARG A 251 6.38 7.59 14.66
C ARG A 251 5.84 6.56 15.66
N ALA A 252 4.91 7.00 16.51
CA ALA A 252 4.45 6.29 17.69
C ALA A 252 4.04 4.84 17.39
N LEU A 253 4.50 3.93 18.25
CA LEU A 253 4.02 2.57 18.33
C LEU A 253 3.23 2.46 19.64
N SER A 254 1.92 2.27 19.51
CA SER A 254 1.01 2.23 20.65
C SER A 254 0.32 0.88 20.70
N ASN A 255 0.15 0.33 21.89
CA ASN A 255 -0.58 -0.92 22.12
C ASN A 255 -0.03 -2.09 21.27
N LEU A 256 1.30 -2.20 21.16
CA LEU A 256 1.90 -3.41 20.60
C LEU A 256 1.89 -4.51 21.67
N THR A 257 1.40 -5.69 21.30
CA THR A 257 1.42 -6.86 22.20
C THR A 257 2.25 -8.00 21.64
N GLY A 258 2.62 -7.92 20.36
CA GLY A 258 3.47 -8.89 19.68
C GLY A 258 4.90 -8.92 20.21
N ARG A 259 5.55 -10.05 20.02
CA ARG A 259 6.93 -10.29 20.45
C ARG A 259 7.91 -9.48 19.60
N ILE A 260 8.95 -8.96 20.24
CA ILE A 260 10.10 -8.38 19.57
C ILE A 260 11.25 -9.37 19.64
N GLU A 261 11.79 -9.76 18.49
CA GLU A 261 12.90 -10.71 18.39
C GLU A 261 14.05 -10.10 17.57
N LEU A 262 15.15 -9.80 18.25
CA LEU A 262 16.34 -9.15 17.69
C LEU A 262 17.51 -10.13 17.71
N LEU A 263 17.53 -11.08 16.78
CA LEU A 263 18.62 -12.06 16.69
C LEU A 263 19.91 -11.41 16.17
N THR A 264 19.77 -10.46 15.24
CA THR A 264 20.87 -9.66 14.64
C THR A 264 20.42 -8.21 14.40
N GLY A 265 21.28 -7.37 13.81
CA GLY A 265 20.92 -6.06 13.29
C GLY A 265 20.60 -5.01 14.36
N THR A 266 19.82 -3.99 13.99
CA THR A 266 19.46 -2.89 14.90
C THR A 266 18.00 -2.47 14.75
N MET A 267 17.28 -2.42 15.87
CA MET A 267 16.00 -1.72 15.97
C MET A 267 16.24 -0.36 16.63
N LEU A 268 15.90 0.72 15.91
CA LEU A 268 16.05 2.09 16.33
C LEU A 268 14.68 2.73 16.56
N ILE A 269 14.51 3.36 17.72
CA ILE A 269 13.25 3.98 18.15
C ILE A 269 13.50 5.46 18.47
N ASP A 270 12.88 6.34 17.70
CA ASP A 270 13.03 7.80 17.81
C ASP A 270 11.85 8.52 18.49
N GLN A 271 10.83 7.77 18.90
CA GLN A 271 9.57 8.27 19.47
C GLN A 271 9.10 7.35 20.59
N GLN A 272 8.03 7.73 21.28
CA GLN A 272 7.35 6.86 22.23
C GLN A 272 7.09 5.46 21.64
N PHE A 273 7.50 4.45 22.39
CA PHE A 273 7.40 3.05 22.04
C PHE A 273 6.92 2.28 23.24
N CYS A 274 5.83 1.56 23.08
CA CYS A 274 5.40 0.63 24.09
C CYS A 274 5.02 -0.71 23.48
N THR A 275 5.55 -1.78 24.09
CA THR A 275 5.05 -3.13 23.88
C THR A 275 4.80 -3.85 25.21
N SER A 276 3.70 -4.61 25.29
CA SER A 276 3.51 -5.62 26.34
C SER A 276 4.09 -6.98 25.96
N GLY A 277 4.50 -7.16 24.70
CA GLY A 277 5.08 -8.40 24.22
C GLY A 277 6.50 -8.64 24.73
N PRO A 278 6.96 -9.90 24.73
CA PRO A 278 8.30 -10.24 25.19
C PRO A 278 9.36 -9.67 24.24
N LEU A 279 10.48 -9.23 24.81
CA LEU A 279 11.70 -8.91 24.07
C LEU A 279 12.68 -10.08 24.16
N LEU A 280 13.02 -10.65 23.02
CA LEU A 280 14.05 -11.66 22.86
C LEU A 280 15.22 -11.03 22.10
N ALA A 281 16.25 -10.62 22.84
CA ALA A 281 17.47 -10.07 22.26
C ALA A 281 18.55 -11.16 22.18
N GLY A 282 18.99 -11.47 20.96
CA GLY A 282 20.20 -12.25 20.67
C GLY A 282 21.40 -11.31 20.53
N ALA A 283 22.06 -11.33 19.36
CA ALA A 283 23.14 -10.38 19.03
C ALA A 283 22.63 -9.03 18.49
N GLY A 284 21.31 -8.88 18.29
CA GLY A 284 20.70 -7.64 17.82
C GLY A 284 20.70 -6.54 18.87
N VAL A 285 20.63 -5.29 18.41
CA VAL A 285 20.67 -4.11 19.28
C VAL A 285 19.34 -3.36 19.23
N LEU A 286 18.74 -3.10 20.39
CA LEU A 286 17.63 -2.16 20.55
C LEU A 286 18.18 -0.80 21.01
N ARG A 287 17.89 0.28 20.27
CA ARG A 287 18.34 1.64 20.60
C ARG A 287 17.17 2.61 20.68
N PHE A 288 17.11 3.35 21.78
CA PHE A 288 16.19 4.46 21.98
C PHE A 288 16.95 5.78 21.81
N ARG A 289 16.44 6.69 20.98
CA ARG A 289 17.00 8.03 20.79
C ARG A 289 16.25 9.13 21.53
N SER A 290 14.95 8.97 21.77
CA SER A 290 14.19 9.95 22.55
C SER A 290 14.28 9.61 24.05
N ARG A 291 14.08 10.63 24.89
CA ARG A 291 13.92 10.46 26.36
C ARG A 291 12.48 10.11 26.75
N GLU A 292 11.60 9.86 25.78
CA GLU A 292 10.19 9.55 26.05
C GLU A 292 10.04 8.15 26.62
N ILE A 293 8.99 7.97 27.43
CA ILE A 293 8.71 6.74 28.15
C ILE A 293 8.61 5.60 27.13
N SER A 294 9.57 4.68 27.21
CA SER A 294 9.53 3.45 26.46
C SER A 294 9.40 2.30 27.44
N SER A 295 8.33 1.51 27.30
CA SER A 295 8.14 0.29 28.08
C SER A 295 8.21 -0.92 27.15
N VAL A 296 8.98 -1.92 27.56
CA VAL A 296 9.13 -3.17 26.83
C VAL A 296 8.78 -4.31 27.77
N GLY A 297 7.86 -5.18 27.34
CA GLY A 297 7.35 -6.28 28.15
C GLY A 297 6.44 -5.84 29.29
N GLN A 298 5.86 -4.62 29.21
CA GLN A 298 4.89 -4.10 30.17
C GLN A 298 3.73 -3.43 29.44
N PRO A 299 2.50 -3.46 29.98
CA PRO A 299 1.37 -2.74 29.38
C PRO A 299 1.71 -1.28 29.12
N CYS A 300 1.14 -0.73 28.05
CA CYS A 300 1.26 0.69 27.80
C CYS A 300 0.53 1.49 28.86
N PRO A 301 1.12 2.59 29.36
CA PRO A 301 0.35 3.50 30.17
C PRO A 301 -0.90 3.92 29.37
N PRO A 302 -2.07 4.01 30.01
CA PRO A 302 -3.27 4.51 29.34
C PRO A 302 -2.94 5.86 28.70
N GLY A 303 -3.27 6.02 27.42
CA GLY A 303 -2.94 7.23 26.68
C GLY A 303 -3.53 8.47 27.37
N GLU A 304 -2.68 9.46 27.66
CA GLU A 304 -3.12 10.81 28.03
C GLU A 304 -3.71 11.55 26.83
#